data_AF-A0A5F2GYZ8-F1
#
_entry.id   AF-A0A5F2GYZ8-F1
#
_cell.length_a   1.000
_cell.length_b   1.000
_cell.length_c   1.000
_cell.angle_alpha   90.00
_cell.angle_beta   90.00
_cell.angle_gamma   90.00
#
_symmetry.space_group_name_H-M   'P 1'
#
loop_
_entity.id
_entity.type
_entity.pdbx_description
1 polymer ?
#
loop_
_entity_poly.entity_id
_entity_poly.type
_entity_poly.pdbx_seq_one_letter_code
_entity_poly.pdbx_strand_id
1 'polypeptide(L)'
;MRILSVPMLSALAVSTAFLLAAPAMAETMKFKATLDGSQQSPPVTTKGKGTATLTFDTNKKKLTWNVKYSGLSGPAVAGHIHGPADMGANADPVIPFKKLKSPIKGSATLTDAQAADLEAGKYYVNIHTAANKDGEIRGQIEKSGGAM
;
A
#
# COMPACT_ATOMS: atom_id res chain seq x y z
N MET A 1 -59.91 -48.78 -20.86
CA MET A 1 -58.51 -48.34 -21.02
C MET A 1 -58.44 -46.86 -20.64
N ARG A 2 -57.76 -46.54 -19.53
CA ARG A 2 -57.51 -45.16 -19.05
C ARG A 2 -56.39 -44.54 -19.89
N ILE A 3 -56.51 -43.28 -20.31
CA ILE A 3 -55.36 -42.35 -20.37
C ILE A 3 -55.87 -40.93 -20.03
N LEU A 4 -55.24 -40.33 -19.01
CA LEU A 4 -55.40 -38.97 -18.50
C LEU A 4 -54.54 -37.98 -19.30
N SER A 5 -54.94 -36.71 -19.41
CA SER A 5 -54.01 -35.58 -19.69
C SER A 5 -54.61 -34.24 -19.24
N VAL A 6 -53.91 -33.54 -18.34
CA VAL A 6 -54.12 -32.14 -17.93
C VAL A 6 -52.71 -31.51 -17.80
N PRO A 7 -52.56 -30.19 -17.65
CA PRO A 7 -52.56 -29.10 -18.63
C PRO A 7 -51.19 -28.38 -18.72
N MET A 8 -51.02 -27.39 -19.59
CA MET A 8 -50.06 -26.30 -19.33
C MET A 8 -50.32 -25.10 -20.25
N LEU A 9 -50.72 -23.96 -19.71
CA LEU A 9 -50.48 -22.67 -20.34
C LEU A 9 -49.81 -21.74 -19.31
N SER A 10 -48.71 -21.16 -19.78
CA SER A 10 -47.61 -20.56 -19.03
C SER A 10 -47.97 -19.27 -18.30
N ALA A 11 -47.49 -19.12 -17.06
CA ALA A 11 -47.42 -17.83 -16.38
C ALA A 11 -46.08 -17.15 -16.70
N LEU A 12 -46.13 -15.95 -17.29
CA LEU A 12 -44.98 -15.10 -17.56
C LEU A 12 -44.67 -14.30 -16.28
N ALA A 13 -43.63 -14.70 -15.54
CA ALA A 13 -43.15 -13.94 -14.38
C ALA A 13 -42.14 -12.87 -14.85
N VAL A 14 -42.53 -11.60 -14.77
CA VAL A 14 -41.61 -10.47 -14.93
C VAL A 14 -40.89 -10.27 -13.60
N SER A 15 -39.66 -10.78 -13.47
CA SER A 15 -38.80 -10.48 -12.33
C SER A 15 -38.13 -9.11 -12.53
N THR A 16 -38.62 -8.09 -11.85
CA THR A 16 -37.88 -6.83 -11.66
C THR A 16 -36.70 -7.09 -10.71
N ALA A 17 -35.49 -7.16 -11.27
CA ALA A 17 -34.26 -7.16 -10.48
C ALA A 17 -34.05 -5.75 -9.90
N PHE A 18 -34.40 -5.55 -8.62
CA PHE A 18 -33.97 -4.38 -7.87
C PHE A 18 -32.46 -4.51 -7.62
N LEU A 19 -31.66 -3.72 -8.36
CA LEU A 19 -30.26 -3.50 -8.04
C LEU A 19 -30.18 -2.66 -6.77
N LEU A 20 -29.99 -3.32 -5.62
CA LEU A 20 -29.63 -2.65 -4.38
C LEU A 20 -28.19 -2.13 -4.53
N ALA A 21 -28.04 -0.83 -4.77
CA ALA A 21 -26.75 -0.16 -4.63
C ALA A 21 -26.41 -0.10 -3.13
N ALA A 22 -25.55 -1.00 -2.67
CA ALA A 22 -25.00 -0.91 -1.33
C ALA A 22 -24.15 0.38 -1.21
N PRO A 23 -24.20 1.09 -0.07
CA PRO A 23 -23.33 2.24 0.12
C PRO A 23 -21.87 1.77 0.07
N ALA A 24 -21.06 2.39 -0.79
CA ALA A 24 -19.62 2.18 -0.80
C ALA A 24 -19.06 2.71 0.53
N MET A 25 -18.81 1.79 1.48
CA MET A 25 -18.06 2.10 2.69
C MET A 25 -16.72 2.69 2.27
N ALA A 26 -16.30 3.79 2.88
CA ALA A 26 -14.97 4.35 2.66
C ALA A 26 -13.92 3.35 3.17
N GLU A 27 -13.43 2.49 2.28
CA GLU A 27 -12.47 1.45 2.63
C GLU A 27 -11.11 2.09 2.83
N THR A 28 -10.74 2.32 4.09
CA THR A 28 -9.38 2.70 4.44
C THR A 28 -8.54 1.45 4.60
N MET A 29 -7.62 1.22 3.66
CA MET A 29 -6.64 0.14 3.76
C MET A 29 -5.47 0.55 4.64
N LYS A 30 -4.94 -0.40 5.42
CA LYS A 30 -3.77 -0.19 6.29
C LYS A 30 -2.56 -0.93 5.73
N PHE A 31 -1.41 -0.28 5.79
CA PHE A 31 -0.14 -0.83 5.33
C PHE A 31 0.95 -0.59 6.37
N LYS A 32 2.00 -1.41 6.30
CA LYS A 32 3.18 -1.29 7.15
C LYS A 32 4.45 -1.60 6.38
N ALA A 33 5.58 -1.15 6.91
CA ALA A 33 6.90 -1.59 6.51
C ALA A 33 7.81 -1.64 7.75
N THR A 34 8.67 -2.65 7.85
CA THR A 34 9.82 -2.64 8.76
C THR A 34 11.03 -2.23 7.94
N LEU A 35 11.82 -1.27 8.41
CA LEU A 35 12.97 -0.75 7.67
C LEU A 35 14.28 -1.19 8.34
N ASP A 36 15.18 -1.75 7.55
CA ASP A 36 16.53 -2.10 7.97
C ASP A 36 17.51 -2.09 6.77
N GLY A 37 18.79 -2.28 7.05
CA GLY A 37 19.83 -2.30 6.01
C GLY A 37 19.88 -3.58 5.18
N SER A 38 19.33 -4.70 5.68
CA SER A 38 19.34 -5.98 4.94
C SER A 38 18.37 -5.98 3.75
N GLN A 39 17.35 -5.14 3.81
CA GLN A 39 16.37 -4.95 2.74
C GLN A 39 16.86 -3.99 1.63
N GLN A 40 18.02 -3.35 1.80
CA GLN A 40 18.66 -2.58 0.72
C GLN A 40 19.15 -3.51 -0.40
N SER A 41 19.31 -2.95 -1.59
CA SER A 41 19.92 -3.64 -2.73
C SER A 41 20.99 -2.75 -3.36
N PRO A 42 22.29 -3.02 -3.13
CA PRO A 42 22.84 -4.08 -2.27
C PRO A 42 22.59 -3.85 -0.76
N PRO A 43 22.62 -4.91 0.09
CA PRO A 43 22.45 -4.78 1.53
C PRO A 43 23.48 -3.88 2.21
N VAL A 44 23.06 -3.13 3.23
CA VAL A 44 23.90 -2.23 4.03
C VAL A 44 24.05 -2.76 5.46
N THR A 45 25.29 -2.87 5.94
CA THR A 45 25.54 -3.16 7.36
C THR A 45 25.41 -1.88 8.18
N THR A 46 24.32 -1.74 8.93
CA THR A 46 24.04 -0.56 9.77
C THR A 46 23.33 -0.95 11.06
N LYS A 47 23.37 -0.07 12.06
CA LYS A 47 22.50 -0.12 13.24
C LYS A 47 21.15 0.56 13.01
N GLY A 48 21.01 1.21 11.86
CA GLY A 48 19.81 1.90 11.42
C GLY A 48 18.62 0.95 11.37
N LYS A 49 17.49 1.41 11.90
CA LYS A 49 16.23 0.67 11.86
C LYS A 49 15.05 1.62 11.86
N GLY A 50 13.91 1.15 11.36
CA GLY A 50 12.69 1.93 11.36
C GLY A 50 11.42 1.11 11.13
N THR A 51 10.30 1.81 11.19
CA THR A 51 8.99 1.30 10.82
C THR A 51 8.22 2.38 10.08
N ALA A 52 7.34 1.97 9.18
CA ALA A 52 6.34 2.82 8.56
C ALA A 52 4.96 2.24 8.83
N THR A 53 4.01 3.10 9.20
CA THR A 53 2.58 2.79 9.13
C THR A 53 1.93 3.72 8.13
N LEU A 54 1.08 3.17 7.27
CA LEU A 54 0.39 3.92 6.24
C LEU A 54 -1.10 3.57 6.20
N THR A 55 -1.90 4.53 5.79
CA THR A 55 -3.34 4.35 5.54
C THR A 55 -3.67 4.92 4.17
N PHE A 56 -4.41 4.17 3.37
CA PHE A 56 -4.87 4.60 2.05
C PHE A 56 -6.38 4.70 2.05
N ASP A 57 -6.90 5.92 1.86
CA ASP A 57 -8.30 6.19 1.61
C ASP A 57 -8.57 5.96 0.12
N THR A 58 -9.25 4.87 -0.22
CA THR A 58 -9.52 4.45 -1.60
C THR A 58 -10.41 5.44 -2.37
N ASN A 59 -11.36 6.09 -1.69
CA ASN A 59 -12.25 7.07 -2.30
C ASN A 59 -11.52 8.37 -2.66
N LYS A 60 -10.68 8.86 -1.75
CA LYS A 60 -9.90 10.10 -1.98
C LYS A 60 -8.57 9.84 -2.67
N LYS A 61 -8.22 8.57 -2.91
CA LYS A 61 -6.90 8.10 -3.35
C LYS A 61 -5.77 8.69 -2.51
N LYS A 62 -5.99 8.85 -1.20
CA LYS A 62 -5.05 9.57 -0.32
C LYS A 62 -4.25 8.59 0.52
N LEU A 63 -2.95 8.50 0.26
CA LEU A 63 -2.00 7.79 1.10
C LEU A 63 -1.50 8.72 2.20
N THR A 64 -1.58 8.29 3.45
CA THR A 64 -1.03 9.00 4.62
C THR A 64 -0.02 8.09 5.32
N TRP A 65 1.11 8.62 5.77
CA TRP A 65 2.18 7.84 6.39
C TRP A 65 2.70 8.44 7.69
N ASN A 66 3.26 7.56 8.51
CA ASN A 66 4.07 7.87 9.68
C ASN A 66 5.28 6.93 9.70
N VAL A 67 6.46 7.47 9.38
CA VAL A 67 7.73 6.72 9.37
C VAL A 67 8.54 7.12 10.60
N LYS A 68 8.93 6.13 11.40
CA LYS A 68 9.82 6.30 12.56
C LYS A 68 11.11 5.55 12.27
N TYR A 69 12.23 6.18 12.55
CA TYR A 69 13.53 5.53 12.46
C TYR A 69 14.48 6.05 13.55
N SER A 70 15.54 5.28 13.80
CA SER A 70 16.64 5.63 14.70
C SER A 70 17.91 4.85 14.34
N GLY A 71 19.03 5.21 14.96
CA GLY A 71 20.29 4.45 14.86
C GLY A 71 21.01 4.55 13.52
N LEU A 72 20.62 5.49 12.64
CA LEU A 72 21.32 5.74 11.39
C LEU A 72 22.78 6.16 11.66
N SER A 73 23.66 5.94 10.68
CA SER A 73 25.08 6.29 10.76
C SER A 73 25.34 7.80 10.82
N GLY A 74 24.33 8.62 10.54
CA GLY A 74 24.38 10.08 10.63
C GLY A 74 23.01 10.70 10.39
N PRO A 75 22.93 12.04 10.26
CA PRO A 75 21.69 12.72 9.90
C PRO A 75 21.10 12.17 8.59
N ALA A 76 19.78 12.00 8.55
CA ALA A 76 19.09 11.68 7.31
C ALA A 76 19.18 12.87 6.35
N VAL A 77 19.62 12.60 5.11
CA VAL A 77 19.81 13.63 4.07
C VAL A 77 18.77 13.54 2.95
N ALA A 78 18.14 12.38 2.80
CA ALA A 78 16.99 12.17 1.92
C ALA A 78 16.10 11.05 2.45
N GLY A 79 14.87 10.97 1.93
CA GLY A 79 13.94 9.89 2.24
C GLY A 79 12.74 9.93 1.29
N HIS A 80 12.32 8.76 0.84
CA HIS A 80 11.31 8.64 -0.21
C HIS A 80 10.43 7.41 0.00
N ILE A 81 9.28 7.42 -0.68
CA ILE A 81 8.60 6.20 -1.13
C ILE A 81 8.99 5.97 -2.60
N HIS A 82 9.55 4.80 -2.89
CA HIS A 82 10.00 4.37 -4.22
C HIS A 82 9.11 3.28 -4.77
N GLY A 83 8.98 3.21 -6.10
CA GLY A 83 8.28 2.15 -6.81
C GLY A 83 7.90 2.57 -8.24
N PRO A 84 7.21 1.70 -9.00
CA PRO A 84 6.90 0.32 -8.64
C PRO A 84 8.15 -0.59 -8.73
N ALA A 85 8.34 -1.44 -7.73
CA ALA A 85 9.39 -2.45 -7.70
C ALA A 85 8.92 -3.72 -6.96
N ASP A 86 9.32 -4.88 -7.46
CA ASP A 86 9.17 -6.14 -6.72
C ASP A 86 10.08 -6.16 -5.47
N MET A 87 9.79 -7.08 -4.55
CA MET A 87 10.57 -7.28 -3.32
C MET A 87 12.06 -7.43 -3.64
N GLY A 88 12.91 -6.60 -3.04
CA GLY A 88 14.36 -6.64 -3.24
C GLY A 88 14.87 -5.85 -4.46
N ALA A 89 14.02 -5.48 -5.42
CA ALA A 89 14.42 -4.65 -6.56
C ALA A 89 14.42 -3.15 -6.23
N ASN A 90 15.23 -2.36 -6.95
CA ASN A 90 15.27 -0.90 -6.84
C ASN A 90 14.34 -0.26 -7.89
N ALA A 91 13.80 0.90 -7.55
CA ALA A 91 13.07 1.77 -8.47
C ALA A 91 13.35 3.25 -8.16
N ASP A 92 12.94 4.13 -9.06
CA ASP A 92 13.02 5.57 -8.87
C ASP A 92 12.11 6.06 -7.72
N PRO A 93 12.44 7.21 -7.11
CA PRO A 93 11.61 7.81 -6.07
C PRO A 93 10.30 8.35 -6.67
N VAL A 94 9.17 8.03 -6.02
CA VAL A 94 7.85 8.51 -6.42
C VAL A 94 7.36 9.63 -5.51
N ILE A 95 7.58 9.50 -4.19
CA ILE A 95 7.14 10.49 -3.21
C ILE A 95 8.34 10.92 -2.35
N PRO A 96 8.92 12.11 -2.59
CA PRO A 96 9.95 12.65 -1.73
C PRO A 96 9.38 13.19 -0.41
N PHE A 97 10.06 12.89 0.70
CA PHE A 97 9.72 13.43 2.02
C PHE A 97 10.24 14.86 2.18
N LYS A 98 9.34 15.80 2.46
CA LYS A 98 9.69 17.22 2.66
C LYS A 98 10.44 17.50 3.96
N LYS A 99 10.25 16.64 4.97
CA LYS A 99 10.89 16.73 6.29
C LYS A 99 11.43 15.36 6.63
N LEU A 100 12.65 15.32 7.14
CA LEU A 100 13.33 14.06 7.43
C LEU A 100 13.37 13.71 8.91
N LYS A 101 13.16 14.66 9.82
CA LYS A 101 13.16 14.38 11.27
C LYS A 101 12.12 13.32 11.64
N SER A 102 12.56 12.23 12.25
CA SER A 102 11.70 11.18 12.80
C SER A 102 10.79 11.72 13.94
N PRO A 103 9.46 11.45 13.94
CA PRO A 103 8.71 10.76 12.88
C PRO A 103 8.47 11.63 11.65
N ILE A 104 8.66 11.06 10.46
CA ILE A 104 8.27 11.66 9.19
C ILE A 104 6.77 11.39 8.98
N LYS A 105 5.97 12.46 8.99
CA LYS A 105 4.53 12.39 8.71
C LYS A 105 4.21 13.14 7.43
N GLY A 106 3.31 12.60 6.63
CA GLY A 106 2.87 13.25 5.40
C GLY A 106 1.72 12.51 4.73
N SER A 107 1.30 13.04 3.60
CA SER A 107 0.32 12.41 2.73
C SER A 107 0.52 12.83 1.28
N ALA A 108 0.07 11.99 0.35
CA ALA A 108 0.02 12.27 -1.08
C ALA A 108 -1.27 11.71 -1.66
N THR A 109 -1.78 12.35 -2.71
CA THR A 109 -2.83 11.79 -3.55
C THR A 109 -2.17 10.93 -4.62
N LEU A 110 -2.64 9.69 -4.78
CA LEU A 110 -2.16 8.73 -5.75
C LEU A 110 -3.02 8.78 -7.01
N THR A 111 -2.40 8.50 -8.16
CA THR A 111 -3.13 8.13 -9.39
C THR A 111 -3.71 6.72 -9.26
N ASP A 112 -4.57 6.31 -10.19
CA ASP A 112 -5.12 4.93 -10.20
C ASP A 112 -4.04 3.87 -10.38
N ALA A 113 -3.06 4.12 -11.26
CA ALA A 113 -1.92 3.22 -11.43
C ALA A 113 -1.10 3.11 -10.13
N GLN A 114 -0.85 4.23 -9.46
CA GLN A 114 -0.12 4.24 -8.19
C GLN A 114 -0.91 3.55 -7.07
N ALA A 115 -2.23 3.67 -7.03
CA ALA A 115 -3.07 2.95 -6.08
C ALA A 115 -2.96 1.43 -6.31
N ALA A 116 -3.07 0.98 -7.56
CA ALA A 116 -2.94 -0.43 -7.92
C ALA A 116 -1.55 -0.98 -7.55
N ASP A 117 -0.47 -0.23 -7.82
CA ASP A 117 0.89 -0.63 -7.45
C ASP A 117 1.08 -0.71 -5.93
N LEU A 118 0.46 0.19 -5.16
CA LEU A 118 0.48 0.13 -3.69
C LEU A 118 -0.21 -1.11 -3.18
N GLU A 119 -1.38 -1.43 -3.72
CA GLU A 119 -2.14 -2.62 -3.33
C GLU A 119 -1.44 -3.91 -3.72
N ALA A 120 -0.68 -3.90 -4.82
CA ALA A 120 0.18 -4.99 -5.26
C ALA A 120 1.49 -5.10 -4.46
N GLY A 121 1.73 -4.20 -3.48
CA GLY A 121 2.92 -4.24 -2.64
C GLY A 121 4.20 -3.82 -3.37
N LYS A 122 4.10 -2.98 -4.40
CA LYS A 122 5.23 -2.55 -5.25
C LYS A 122 5.93 -1.28 -4.79
N TYR A 123 5.60 -0.75 -3.60
CA TYR A 123 6.30 0.41 -3.03
C TYR A 123 7.15 0.02 -1.82
N TYR A 124 8.22 0.78 -1.58
CA TYR A 124 9.03 0.69 -0.37
C TYR A 124 9.38 2.06 0.16
N VAL A 125 9.58 2.16 1.48
CA VAL A 125 10.14 3.36 2.13
C VAL A 125 11.65 3.22 2.20
N ASN A 126 12.37 4.29 1.89
CA ASN A 126 13.83 4.32 1.96
C ASN A 126 14.32 5.62 2.62
N ILE A 127 15.29 5.52 3.53
CA ILE A 127 15.95 6.65 4.20
C ILE A 127 17.45 6.61 3.90
N HIS A 128 18.03 7.76 3.58
CA HIS A 128 19.42 7.91 3.12
C HIS A 128 20.22 8.79 4.09
N THR A 129 21.51 8.52 4.19
CA THR A 129 22.48 9.36 4.91
C THR A 129 23.65 9.73 4.00
N ALA A 130 24.54 10.62 4.47
CA ALA A 130 25.71 11.01 3.69
C ALA A 130 26.66 9.82 3.38
N ALA A 131 26.74 8.85 4.31
CA ALA A 131 27.55 7.64 4.17
C ALA A 131 26.89 6.60 3.24
N ASN A 132 25.56 6.58 3.18
CA ASN A 132 24.77 5.61 2.42
C ASN A 132 23.82 6.35 1.46
N LYS A 133 24.37 6.89 0.37
CA LYS A 133 23.65 7.80 -0.55
C LYS A 133 22.52 7.11 -1.31
N ASP A 134 22.73 5.86 -1.69
CA ASP A 134 21.71 5.07 -2.41
C ASP A 134 20.62 4.53 -1.47
N GLY A 135 20.85 4.61 -0.16
CA GLY A 135 19.90 4.18 0.88
C GLY A 135 20.62 3.54 2.06
N GLU A 136 20.23 3.88 3.29
CA GLU A 136 20.75 3.22 4.49
C GLU A 136 19.79 2.16 5.02
N ILE A 137 18.51 2.49 5.11
CA ILE A 137 17.45 1.55 5.54
C ILE A 137 16.27 1.57 4.57
N ARG A 138 15.76 0.40 4.25
CA ARG A 138 14.63 0.18 3.33
C ARG A 138 13.62 -0.75 3.97
N GLY A 139 12.35 -0.55 3.64
CA GLY A 139 11.25 -1.44 4.04
C GLY A 139 10.20 -1.53 2.96
N GLN A 140 9.91 -2.73 2.45
CA GLN A 140 8.81 -2.95 1.52
C GLN A 140 7.46 -2.65 2.21
N ILE A 141 6.56 -1.97 1.51
CA ILE A 141 5.23 -1.64 2.02
C ILE A 141 4.28 -2.79 1.71
N GLU A 142 3.71 -3.36 2.76
CA GLU A 142 2.81 -4.51 2.70
C GLU A 142 1.48 -4.18 3.36
N LYS A 143 0.40 -4.83 2.91
CA LYS A 143 -0.90 -4.75 3.59
C LYS A 143 -0.74 -5.22 5.04
N SER A 144 -1.19 -4.39 5.98
CA SER A 144 -1.33 -4.80 7.37
C SER A 144 -2.56 -5.69 7.43
N GLY A 145 -2.38 -7.00 7.67
CA GLY A 145 -3.49 -7.93 7.76
C GLY A 145 -4.63 -7.35 8.60
N GLY A 146 -5.83 -7.24 8.00
CA GLY A 146 -7.05 -7.17 8.78
C GLY A 146 -7.11 -8.41 9.65
N ALA A 147 -7.70 -8.31 10.85
CA ALA A 147 -7.93 -9.48 11.67
C ALA A 147 -8.55 -10.59 10.80
N MET A 148 -7.88 -11.76 10.76
CA MET A 148 -8.54 -13.01 10.41
C MET A 148 -9.66 -13.25 11.42
#